data_AF-A0A8B4LGJ6-F1
#
_entry.id   AF-A0A8B4LGJ6-F1
#
_cell.length_a   1.000
_cell.length_b   1.000
_cell.length_c   1.000
_cell.angle_alpha   90.00
_cell.angle_beta   90.00
_cell.angle_gamma   90.00
#
_symmetry.space_group_name_H-M   'P 1'
#
loop_
_entity.id
_entity.type
_entity.pdbx_description
1 polymer ?
#
loop_
_entity_poly.entity_id
_entity_poly.type
_entity_poly.pdbx_seq_one_letter_code
_entity_poly.pdbx_strand_id
1 'polypeptide(L)'
;MFQLGLMSSARYWFTDHLLLDGGIFTNIYNNYDKFKSSLLPADSTLPRVRTHIRDYVRNDVYLNNLQANYFADLGNGFYGQVYGGYLETMYAGVGSELLYRPLDASWALGVDVNYVKQRDWDNMMRFTDYSTPTGFVTAYWNPPTLNGVLMKLSVGQYLAKDKGATIDVAKRFDSGVAVGVWAAISNVSKDDYGEGGFSKGFYISIPFDLMTIGPNRNRAVVSWTPLTRDGGQMLSRKYQLYPMTAEREVPVGQ
;
A
#
# COMPACT_ATOMS: atom_id res chain seq x y z
N MET A 1 -13.68 11.06 12.92
CA MET A 1 -13.48 10.03 13.97
C MET A 1 -12.00 9.90 14.21
N PHE A 2 -11.58 9.48 15.40
CA PHE A 2 -10.17 9.23 15.69
C PHE A 2 -9.99 7.96 16.52
N GLN A 3 -8.88 7.29 16.29
CA GLN A 3 -8.39 6.15 17.07
C GLN A 3 -6.95 6.47 17.43
N LEU A 4 -6.63 6.29 18.71
CA LEU A 4 -5.28 6.30 19.23
C LEU A 4 -4.95 4.86 19.63
N GLY A 5 -3.84 4.35 19.13
CA GLY A 5 -3.38 3.01 19.49
C GLY A 5 -1.89 2.86 19.31
N LEU A 6 -1.38 1.76 19.83
CA LEU A 6 0.02 1.36 19.77
C LEU A 6 0.18 0.28 18.72
N MET A 7 1.05 0.53 17.73
CA MET A 7 1.47 -0.49 16.78
C MET A 7 2.80 -1.10 17.22
N SER A 8 2.76 -2.36 17.62
CA SER A 8 3.95 -3.17 17.94
C SER A 8 4.30 -4.01 16.72
N SER A 9 5.56 -3.98 16.29
CA SER A 9 6.00 -4.77 15.12
C SER A 9 7.31 -5.48 15.41
N ALA A 10 7.45 -6.67 14.82
CA ALA A 10 8.66 -7.48 14.89
C ALA A 10 9.04 -7.92 13.47
N ARG A 11 10.34 -7.85 13.18
CA ARG A 11 10.93 -8.25 11.91
C ARG A 11 12.11 -9.16 12.18
N TYR A 12 12.20 -10.25 11.44
CA TYR A 12 13.29 -11.20 11.58
C TYR A 12 13.69 -11.75 10.20
N TRP A 13 14.96 -11.57 9.85
CA TRP A 13 15.57 -12.17 8.66
C TRP A 13 16.06 -13.57 9.03
N PHE A 14 15.37 -14.60 8.53
CA PHE A 14 15.78 -16.00 8.71
C PHE A 14 17.01 -16.33 7.87
N THR A 15 17.11 -15.72 6.70
CA THR A 15 18.25 -15.76 5.79
C THR A 15 18.42 -14.37 5.18
N ASP A 16 19.44 -14.16 4.34
CA ASP A 16 19.60 -12.91 3.59
C ASP A 16 18.46 -12.64 2.59
N HIS A 17 17.62 -13.64 2.34
CA HIS A 17 16.54 -13.59 1.35
C HIS A 17 15.16 -13.70 2.00
N LEU A 18 15.03 -14.32 3.17
CA LEU A 18 13.75 -14.63 3.82
C LEU A 18 13.50 -13.72 5.03
N LEU A 19 12.48 -12.86 4.92
CA LEU A 19 12.01 -11.96 5.96
C LEU A 19 10.65 -12.42 6.49
N LEU A 20 10.55 -12.62 7.80
CA LEU A 20 9.27 -12.63 8.51
C LEU A 20 9.01 -11.27 9.16
N ASP A 21 7.80 -10.77 8.97
CA ASP A 21 7.35 -9.51 9.55
C ASP A 21 5.93 -9.66 10.10
N GLY A 22 5.75 -9.23 11.34
CA GLY A 22 4.48 -9.26 12.05
C GLY A 22 4.20 -7.94 12.76
N GLY A 23 2.94 -7.54 12.79
CA GLY A 23 2.48 -6.32 13.43
C GLY A 23 1.16 -6.54 14.16
N ILE A 24 1.10 -6.12 15.41
CA ILE A 24 -0.11 -6.11 16.24
C ILE A 24 -0.44 -4.66 16.57
N PHE A 25 -1.68 -4.28 16.38
CA PHE A 25 -2.20 -2.99 16.80
C PHE A 25 -3.05 -3.17 18.06
N THR A 26 -2.78 -2.35 19.07
CA THR A 26 -3.55 -2.29 20.32
C THR A 26 -4.23 -0.93 20.41
N ASN A 27 -5.55 -0.93 20.45
CA ASN A 27 -6.38 0.25 20.59
C ASN A 27 -6.29 0.75 22.04
N ILE A 28 -5.89 2.00 22.23
CA ILE A 28 -5.81 2.64 23.55
C ILE A 28 -7.07 3.46 23.79
N TYR A 29 -7.51 4.22 22.77
CA TYR A 29 -8.69 5.06 22.86
C TYR A 29 -9.31 5.29 21.48
N ASN A 30 -10.62 5.15 21.36
CA ASN A 30 -11.34 5.45 20.12
C ASN A 30 -12.72 6.05 20.41
N ASN A 31 -13.31 6.74 19.43
CA ASN A 31 -14.67 7.29 19.52
C ASN A 31 -15.62 6.72 18.45
N TYR A 32 -15.36 5.49 18.00
CA TYR A 32 -16.12 4.84 16.94
C TYR A 32 -17.49 4.31 17.42
N ASP A 33 -17.65 4.13 18.73
CA ASP A 33 -18.87 3.76 19.44
C ASP A 33 -20.01 4.79 19.31
N LYS A 34 -19.69 6.06 19.04
CA LYS A 34 -20.65 7.17 19.02
C LYS A 34 -21.42 7.35 17.71
N PHE A 35 -21.22 6.50 16.70
CA PHE A 35 -21.85 6.65 15.40
C PHE A 35 -22.80 5.49 15.07
N LYS A 36 -24.11 5.75 15.16
CA LYS A 36 -25.20 4.81 14.81
C LYS A 36 -25.66 4.96 13.35
N SER A 37 -24.75 5.02 12.39
CA SER A 37 -25.12 4.97 10.97
C SER A 37 -24.32 3.88 10.26
N SER A 38 -24.96 2.71 10.12
CA SER A 38 -24.48 1.54 9.38
C SER A 38 -24.80 1.60 7.89
N LEU A 39 -25.31 2.73 7.40
CA LEU A 39 -25.82 2.87 6.04
C LEU A 39 -25.32 4.20 5.47
N LEU A 40 -24.13 4.20 4.87
CA LEU A 40 -24.01 4.99 3.64
C LEU A 40 -25.00 4.35 2.67
N PRO A 41 -25.85 5.12 1.98
CA PRO A 41 -26.75 4.53 1.00
C PRO A 41 -25.90 3.72 0.00
N ALA A 42 -26.45 2.59 -0.43
CA ALA A 42 -25.80 1.64 -1.33
C ALA A 42 -25.74 2.22 -2.75
N ASP A 43 -25.15 3.41 -2.89
CA ASP A 43 -25.03 4.12 -4.15
C ASP A 43 -23.92 3.51 -5.02
N SER A 44 -23.20 2.51 -4.51
CA SER A 44 -22.18 1.76 -5.24
C SER A 44 -22.54 0.28 -5.24
N THR A 45 -22.59 -0.31 -6.43
CA THR A 45 -22.80 -1.75 -6.66
C THR A 45 -21.51 -2.57 -6.51
N LEU A 46 -20.38 -1.91 -6.23
CA LEU A 46 -19.08 -2.54 -6.10
C LEU A 46 -18.98 -3.41 -4.83
N PRO A 47 -18.18 -4.50 -4.87
CA PRO A 47 -17.78 -5.20 -3.67
C PRO A 47 -17.11 -4.25 -2.67
N ARG A 48 -17.48 -4.39 -1.40
CA ARG A 48 -16.98 -3.57 -0.29
C ARG A 48 -15.58 -4.01 0.12
N VAL A 49 -14.57 -3.42 -0.49
CA VAL A 49 -13.15 -3.77 -0.28
C VAL A 49 -12.47 -2.91 0.78
N ARG A 50 -12.91 -1.66 0.95
CA ARG A 50 -12.42 -0.70 1.96
C ARG A 50 -13.53 -0.12 2.83
N THR A 51 -14.80 -0.26 2.48
CA THR A 51 -15.94 0.27 3.27
C THR A 51 -15.93 -0.20 4.73
N HIS A 52 -15.56 -1.47 4.95
CA HIS A 52 -15.57 -2.11 6.26
C HIS A 52 -14.43 -1.67 7.19
N ILE A 53 -13.59 -0.69 6.82
CA ILE A 53 -12.47 -0.22 7.65
C ILE A 53 -12.88 0.10 9.09
N ARG A 54 -14.12 0.56 9.29
CA ARG A 54 -14.67 0.91 10.59
C ARG A 54 -14.89 -0.31 11.48
N ASP A 55 -15.28 -1.44 10.88
CA ASP A 55 -15.60 -2.67 11.60
C ASP A 55 -14.31 -3.32 12.13
N TYR A 56 -13.22 -3.26 11.34
CA TYR A 56 -11.89 -3.70 11.79
C TYR A 56 -11.36 -2.90 12.98
N VAL A 57 -11.56 -1.58 12.96
CA VAL A 57 -11.04 -0.62 13.94
C VAL A 57 -11.77 -0.71 15.30
N ARG A 58 -12.90 -1.41 15.36
CA ARG A 58 -13.65 -1.65 16.60
C ARG A 58 -12.93 -2.62 17.55
N ASN A 59 -12.04 -3.47 17.03
CA ASN A 59 -11.32 -4.43 17.85
C ASN A 59 -10.29 -3.75 18.77
N ASP A 60 -10.23 -4.20 20.02
CA ASP A 60 -9.29 -3.67 21.03
C ASP A 60 -7.84 -4.07 20.71
N VAL A 61 -7.64 -5.27 20.20
CA VAL A 61 -6.34 -5.78 19.73
C VAL A 61 -6.56 -6.52 18.42
N TYR A 62 -5.75 -6.22 17.42
CA TYR A 62 -5.82 -6.94 16.15
C TYR A 62 -4.47 -7.13 15.47
N LEU A 63 -4.39 -8.22 14.71
CA LEU A 63 -3.25 -8.52 13.86
C LEU A 63 -3.29 -7.61 12.63
N ASN A 64 -2.41 -6.61 12.59
CA ASN A 64 -2.25 -5.72 11.44
C ASN A 64 -1.73 -6.51 10.24
N ASN A 65 -0.63 -7.24 10.44
CA ASN A 65 -0.05 -8.09 9.41
C ASN A 65 0.79 -9.21 10.02
N LEU A 66 1.00 -10.28 9.27
CA LEU A 66 1.90 -11.40 9.58
C LEU A 66 2.25 -12.08 8.26
N GLN A 67 3.40 -11.75 7.71
CA GLN A 67 3.77 -12.17 6.36
C GLN A 67 5.22 -12.66 6.28
N ALA A 68 5.41 -13.63 5.40
CA ALA A 68 6.72 -14.08 4.94
C ALA A 68 7.00 -13.47 3.57
N ASN A 69 8.24 -13.02 3.35
CA ASN A 69 8.69 -12.45 2.09
C ASN A 69 10.03 -13.07 1.74
N TYR A 70 10.15 -13.61 0.53
CA TYR A 70 11.40 -14.09 -0.03
C TYR A 70 11.81 -13.17 -1.18
N PHE A 71 13.00 -12.59 -1.10
CA PHE A 71 13.56 -11.69 -2.09
C PHE A 71 14.67 -12.38 -2.87
N ALA A 72 14.85 -12.01 -4.14
CA ALA A 72 15.95 -12.48 -4.96
C ALA A 72 16.46 -11.36 -5.88
N ASP A 73 17.78 -11.16 -5.90
CA ASP A 73 18.45 -10.45 -7.00
C ASP A 73 18.71 -11.49 -8.10
N LEU A 74 18.08 -11.30 -9.26
CA LEU A 74 18.16 -12.21 -10.39
C LEU A 74 19.28 -11.80 -11.36
N GLY A 75 20.01 -10.72 -11.05
CA GLY A 75 21.05 -10.15 -11.88
C GLY A 75 20.51 -9.28 -13.01
N ASN A 76 21.39 -8.52 -13.65
CA ASN A 76 21.08 -7.67 -14.81
C ASN A 76 19.93 -6.66 -14.57
N GLY A 77 19.78 -6.19 -13.32
CA GLY A 77 18.72 -5.26 -12.94
C GLY A 77 17.35 -5.92 -12.72
N PHE A 78 17.26 -7.25 -12.69
CA PHE A 78 16.03 -7.96 -12.32
C PHE A 78 16.01 -8.28 -10.83
N TYR A 79 14.90 -7.96 -10.19
CA TYR A 79 14.59 -8.27 -8.80
C TYR A 79 13.29 -9.03 -8.73
N GLY A 80 13.27 -10.08 -7.92
CA GLY A 80 12.09 -10.89 -7.66
C GLY A 80 11.72 -10.86 -6.19
N GLN A 81 10.43 -10.99 -5.91
CA GLN A 81 9.91 -11.19 -4.58
C GLN A 81 8.69 -12.12 -4.64
N VAL A 82 8.58 -13.03 -3.68
CA VAL A 82 7.35 -13.80 -3.40
C VAL A 82 6.98 -13.61 -1.94
N TYR A 83 5.68 -13.52 -1.64
CA TYR A 83 5.22 -13.27 -0.29
C TYR A 83 3.87 -13.91 -0.03
N GLY A 84 3.60 -14.15 1.25
CA GLY A 84 2.34 -14.71 1.68
C GLY A 84 2.07 -14.55 3.17
N GLY A 85 0.80 -14.69 3.53
CA GLY A 85 0.29 -14.57 4.89
C GLY A 85 -0.75 -13.46 5.01
N TYR A 86 -0.84 -12.86 6.18
CA TYR A 86 -1.67 -11.68 6.44
C TYR A 86 -0.94 -10.43 5.96
N LEU A 87 -1.23 -10.02 4.73
CA LEU A 87 -0.51 -8.95 4.04
C LEU A 87 -0.87 -7.56 4.61
N GLU A 88 -2.15 -7.37 4.91
CA GLU A 88 -2.67 -6.16 5.53
C GLU A 88 -3.86 -6.47 6.45
N THR A 89 -4.35 -5.45 7.16
CA THR A 89 -5.45 -5.56 8.12
C THR A 89 -6.70 -6.22 7.52
N MET A 90 -6.98 -5.97 6.25
CA MET A 90 -8.19 -6.44 5.55
C MET A 90 -7.97 -7.67 4.67
N TYR A 91 -6.74 -7.99 4.29
CA TYR A 91 -6.46 -9.01 3.29
C TYR A 91 -5.30 -9.90 3.70
N ALA A 92 -5.49 -11.19 3.52
CA ALA A 92 -4.42 -12.18 3.52
C ALA A 92 -4.36 -12.84 2.15
N GLY A 93 -3.21 -13.41 1.80
CA GLY A 93 -3.06 -14.09 0.53
C GLY A 93 -1.63 -14.36 0.20
N VAL A 94 -1.39 -14.56 -1.09
CA VAL A 94 -0.06 -14.77 -1.67
C VAL A 94 0.11 -13.88 -2.88
N GLY A 95 1.35 -13.50 -3.16
CA GLY A 95 1.67 -12.70 -4.33
C GLY A 95 3.14 -12.79 -4.69
N SER A 96 3.44 -12.26 -5.87
CA SER A 96 4.79 -12.14 -6.39
C SER A 96 4.96 -10.82 -7.11
N GLU A 97 6.16 -10.27 -7.04
CA GLU A 97 6.57 -9.06 -7.74
C GLU A 97 7.86 -9.35 -8.52
N LEU A 98 7.94 -8.86 -9.74
CA LEU A 98 9.15 -8.80 -10.55
C LEU A 98 9.41 -7.34 -10.91
N LEU A 99 10.61 -6.85 -10.67
CA LEU A 99 11.04 -5.51 -11.03
C LEU A 99 12.24 -5.59 -11.96
N TYR A 100 12.15 -4.94 -13.11
CA TYR A 100 13.27 -4.63 -13.97
C TYR A 100 13.68 -3.17 -13.79
N ARG A 101 14.87 -2.96 -13.23
CA ARG A 101 15.49 -1.66 -12.96
C ARG A 101 16.93 -1.69 -13.47
N PRO A 102 17.17 -1.26 -14.72
CA PRO A 102 18.53 -1.18 -15.26
C PRO A 102 19.41 -0.23 -14.45
N LEU A 103 20.72 -0.47 -14.48
CA LEU A 103 21.70 0.46 -13.90
C LEU A 103 21.69 1.77 -14.70
N ASP A 104 21.82 2.90 -14.00
CA ASP A 104 21.87 4.26 -14.57
C ASP A 104 20.66 4.68 -15.43
N ALA A 105 19.58 3.91 -15.39
CA ALA A 105 18.33 4.26 -16.06
C ALA A 105 17.44 5.14 -15.17
N SER A 106 16.84 6.15 -15.78
CA SER A 106 15.80 6.99 -15.18
C SER A 106 14.44 6.30 -15.08
N TRP A 107 14.32 5.02 -15.45
CA TRP A 107 13.06 4.30 -15.49
C TRP A 107 13.19 2.88 -14.93
N ALA A 108 12.05 2.32 -14.51
CA ALA A 108 11.93 0.92 -14.14
C ALA A 108 10.56 0.37 -14.53
N LEU A 109 10.43 -0.95 -14.67
CA LEU A 109 9.18 -1.64 -14.93
C LEU A 109 8.97 -2.71 -13.87
N GLY A 110 7.84 -2.64 -13.16
CA GLY A 110 7.42 -3.64 -12.20
C GLY A 110 6.18 -4.39 -12.69
N VAL A 111 6.08 -5.66 -12.33
CA VAL A 111 4.87 -6.45 -12.49
C VAL A 111 4.59 -7.13 -11.16
N ASP A 112 3.36 -7.00 -10.66
CA ASP A 112 2.90 -7.73 -9.50
C ASP A 112 1.60 -8.47 -9.76
N VAL A 113 1.48 -9.65 -9.16
CA VAL A 113 0.29 -10.49 -9.19
C VAL A 113 0.02 -11.03 -7.81
N ASN A 114 -1.23 -11.00 -7.39
CA ASN A 114 -1.66 -11.35 -6.05
C ASN A 114 -2.99 -12.07 -6.12
N TYR A 115 -3.15 -13.06 -5.24
CA TYR A 115 -4.43 -13.67 -4.96
C TYR A 115 -4.72 -13.51 -3.48
N VAL A 116 -5.72 -12.70 -3.16
CA VAL A 116 -6.04 -12.33 -1.78
C VAL A 116 -7.46 -12.69 -1.41
N LYS A 117 -7.65 -12.99 -0.14
CA LYS A 117 -8.93 -13.26 0.50
C LYS A 117 -9.16 -12.21 1.59
N GLN A 118 -10.35 -11.64 1.61
CA GLN A 118 -10.71 -10.64 2.60
C GLN A 118 -10.82 -11.32 3.97
N ARG A 119 -10.26 -10.67 4.99
CA ARG A 119 -10.30 -11.10 6.38
C ARG A 119 -11.67 -10.80 6.96
N ASP A 120 -12.10 -11.58 7.93
CA ASP A 120 -13.35 -11.29 8.63
C ASP A 120 -13.11 -10.14 9.62
N TRP A 121 -14.03 -9.18 9.70
CA TRP A 121 -13.87 -7.97 10.52
C TRP A 121 -14.14 -8.23 12.01
N ASP A 122 -14.97 -9.23 12.34
CA ASP A 122 -15.29 -9.62 13.72
C ASP A 122 -14.24 -10.59 14.28
N ASN A 123 -13.70 -11.46 13.42
CA ASN A 123 -12.59 -12.35 13.74
C ASN A 123 -11.52 -12.32 12.65
N MET A 124 -10.53 -11.45 12.83
CA MET A 124 -9.48 -11.17 11.85
C MET A 124 -8.50 -12.32 11.57
N MET A 125 -8.67 -13.46 12.25
CA MET A 125 -7.99 -14.73 11.95
C MET A 125 -8.80 -15.64 11.02
N ARG A 126 -10.04 -15.26 10.69
CA ARG A 126 -10.90 -15.89 9.71
C ARG A 126 -10.96 -15.07 8.42
N PHE A 127 -11.58 -15.65 7.40
CA PHE A 127 -11.78 -15.04 6.10
C PHE A 127 -13.26 -14.97 5.77
N THR A 128 -13.67 -13.93 5.05
CA THR A 128 -14.98 -13.88 4.41
C THR A 128 -14.97 -14.73 3.14
N ASP A 129 -16.12 -14.93 2.50
CA ASP A 129 -16.18 -15.66 1.22
C ASP A 129 -15.63 -14.87 0.02
N TYR A 130 -15.17 -13.63 0.24
CA TYR A 130 -14.64 -12.79 -0.82
C TYR A 130 -13.16 -13.05 -1.09
N SER A 131 -12.86 -13.55 -2.29
CA SER A 131 -11.51 -13.58 -2.85
C SER A 131 -11.41 -12.79 -4.16
N THR A 132 -10.23 -12.24 -4.40
CA THR A 132 -9.98 -11.40 -5.56
C THR A 132 -8.53 -11.55 -6.04
N PRO A 133 -8.31 -11.86 -7.34
CA PRO A 133 -7.02 -11.65 -7.95
C PRO A 133 -6.81 -10.15 -8.19
N THR A 134 -5.61 -9.64 -7.90
CA THR A 134 -5.22 -8.24 -8.14
C THR A 134 -3.78 -8.18 -8.59
N GLY A 135 -3.45 -7.25 -9.47
CA GLY A 135 -2.10 -7.17 -10.02
C GLY A 135 -1.98 -6.03 -11.01
N PHE A 136 -0.76 -5.53 -11.15
CA PHE A 136 -0.46 -4.34 -11.92
C PHE A 136 0.85 -4.49 -12.68
N VAL A 137 0.90 -3.88 -13.86
CA VAL A 137 2.14 -3.48 -14.51
C VAL A 137 2.36 -2.03 -14.15
N THR A 138 3.50 -1.71 -13.53
CA THR A 138 3.84 -0.37 -13.09
C THR A 138 5.09 0.12 -13.81
N ALA A 139 4.95 1.24 -14.53
CA ALA A 139 6.08 1.98 -15.05
C ALA A 139 6.49 3.07 -14.06
N TYR A 140 7.78 3.15 -13.79
CA TYR A 140 8.40 4.16 -12.94
C TYR A 140 9.30 5.03 -13.80
N TRP A 141 9.25 6.34 -13.58
CA TRP A 141 10.09 7.30 -14.28
C TRP A 141 10.53 8.43 -13.36
N ASN A 142 11.83 8.64 -13.28
CA ASN A 142 12.50 9.72 -12.57
C ASN A 142 13.18 10.64 -13.60
N PRO A 143 12.50 11.69 -14.08
CA PRO A 143 13.00 12.51 -15.18
C PRO A 143 14.34 13.17 -14.80
N PRO A 144 15.40 13.03 -15.62
CA PRO A 144 16.71 13.63 -15.32
C PRO A 144 16.68 15.16 -15.17
N THR A 145 15.70 15.82 -15.77
CA THR A 145 15.50 17.27 -15.70
C THR A 145 14.75 17.73 -14.44
N LEU A 146 14.09 16.81 -13.73
CA LEU A 146 13.27 17.10 -12.56
C LEU A 146 13.82 16.33 -11.36
N ASN A 147 14.88 16.86 -10.77
CA ASN A 147 15.56 16.24 -9.62
C ASN A 147 14.58 15.80 -8.54
N GLY A 148 14.63 14.55 -8.10
CA GLY A 148 13.81 14.04 -7.00
C GLY A 148 12.32 13.91 -7.32
N VAL A 149 11.89 13.99 -8.58
CA VAL A 149 10.51 13.69 -8.99
C VAL A 149 10.41 12.24 -9.42
N LEU A 150 9.46 11.49 -8.85
CA LEU A 150 9.11 10.15 -9.25
C LEU A 150 7.68 10.14 -9.79
N MET A 151 7.53 9.70 -11.04
CA MET A 151 6.25 9.42 -11.67
C MET A 151 6.04 7.91 -11.75
N LYS A 152 4.84 7.47 -11.42
CA LYS A 152 4.42 6.07 -11.53
C LYS A 152 3.12 5.99 -12.31
N LEU A 153 3.04 5.01 -13.20
CA LEU A 153 1.82 4.63 -13.90
C LEU A 153 1.60 3.14 -13.70
N SER A 154 0.56 2.78 -12.95
CA SER A 154 0.18 1.40 -12.69
C SER A 154 -1.09 1.07 -13.47
N VAL A 155 -1.09 0.01 -14.27
CA VAL A 155 -2.25 -0.45 -15.05
C VAL A 155 -2.54 -1.90 -14.68
N GLY A 156 -3.78 -2.20 -14.32
CA GLY A 156 -4.11 -3.53 -13.81
C GLY A 156 -5.51 -3.67 -13.25
N GLN A 157 -5.65 -4.64 -12.34
CA GLN A 157 -6.91 -4.98 -11.69
C GLN A 157 -6.83 -4.69 -10.19
N TYR A 158 -7.76 -3.86 -9.71
CA TYR A 158 -7.91 -3.47 -8.31
C TYR A 158 -8.64 -4.54 -7.49
N LEU A 159 -8.70 -4.32 -6.18
CA LEU A 159 -9.32 -5.26 -5.22
C LEU A 159 -10.79 -5.53 -5.54
N ALA A 160 -11.57 -4.51 -5.96
CA ALA A 160 -12.98 -4.67 -6.30
C ALA A 160 -13.22 -5.34 -7.67
N LYS A 161 -12.17 -5.90 -8.28
CA LYS A 161 -12.14 -6.57 -9.60
C LYS A 161 -12.35 -5.62 -10.78
N ASP A 162 -12.41 -4.33 -10.52
CA ASP A 162 -12.34 -3.29 -11.53
C ASP A 162 -10.94 -3.17 -12.13
N LYS A 163 -10.89 -2.79 -13.41
CA LYS A 163 -9.64 -2.63 -14.16
C LYS A 163 -9.43 -1.17 -14.46
N GLY A 164 -8.18 -0.71 -14.40
CA GLY A 164 -7.88 0.68 -14.67
C GLY A 164 -6.43 1.05 -14.51
N ALA A 165 -6.20 2.35 -14.33
CA ALA A 165 -4.89 2.94 -14.23
C ALA A 165 -4.80 3.89 -13.03
N THR A 166 -3.67 3.85 -12.32
CA THR A 166 -3.31 4.79 -11.27
C THR A 166 -2.07 5.56 -11.69
N ILE A 167 -2.14 6.89 -11.59
CA ILE A 167 -0.99 7.78 -11.72
C ILE A 167 -0.62 8.29 -10.33
N ASP A 168 0.65 8.19 -9.96
CA ASP A 168 1.23 8.72 -8.72
C ASP A 168 2.45 9.58 -9.08
N VAL A 169 2.46 10.82 -8.64
CA VAL A 169 3.57 11.76 -8.82
C VAL A 169 4.02 12.24 -7.46
N ALA A 170 5.30 12.04 -7.14
CA ALA A 170 5.89 12.44 -5.88
C ALA A 170 7.17 13.25 -6.10
N LYS A 171 7.35 14.29 -5.28
CA LYS A 171 8.60 15.05 -5.16
C LYS A 171 9.25 14.73 -3.83
N ARG A 172 10.49 14.23 -3.87
CA ARG A 172 11.39 14.14 -2.72
C ARG A 172 12.23 15.42 -2.65
N PHE A 173 12.30 15.97 -1.45
CA PHE A 173 13.15 17.12 -1.12
C PHE A 173 14.45 16.64 -0.47
N ASP A 174 15.46 17.51 -0.44
CA ASP A 174 16.78 17.20 0.14
C ASP A 174 16.70 16.88 1.64
N SER A 175 15.65 17.36 2.31
CA SER A 175 15.30 16.97 3.69
C SER A 175 14.87 15.51 3.83
N GLY A 176 14.74 14.76 2.74
CA GLY A 176 14.20 13.40 2.72
C GLY A 176 12.67 13.34 2.82
N VAL A 177 11.99 14.46 3.05
CA VAL A 177 10.53 14.56 2.97
C VAL A 177 10.09 14.30 1.53
N ALA A 178 9.02 13.52 1.36
CA ALA A 178 8.39 13.33 0.06
C ALA A 178 6.93 13.76 0.10
N VAL A 179 6.49 14.53 -0.89
CA VAL A 179 5.09 14.93 -1.07
C VAL A 179 4.62 14.35 -2.38
N GLY A 180 3.49 13.65 -2.38
CA GLY A 180 2.93 13.04 -3.58
C GLY A 180 1.43 13.20 -3.70
N VAL A 181 0.96 13.11 -4.94
CA VAL A 181 -0.45 13.12 -5.33
C VAL A 181 -0.71 11.94 -6.24
N TRP A 182 -1.90 11.36 -6.13
CA TRP A 182 -2.28 10.24 -6.97
C TRP A 182 -3.74 10.32 -7.39
N ALA A 183 -4.04 9.69 -8.52
CA ALA A 183 -5.39 9.51 -9.03
C ALA A 183 -5.53 8.13 -9.69
N ALA A 184 -6.61 7.43 -9.38
CA ALA A 184 -6.95 6.11 -9.90
C ALA A 184 -8.28 6.18 -10.67
N ILE A 185 -8.23 5.81 -11.95
CA ILE A 185 -9.38 5.72 -12.83
C ILE A 185 -9.60 4.24 -13.16
N SER A 186 -10.85 3.80 -13.18
CA SER A 186 -11.22 2.42 -13.49
C SER A 186 -12.34 2.37 -14.52
N ASN A 187 -12.68 1.17 -14.98
CA ASN A 187 -13.79 0.89 -15.88
C ASN A 187 -15.17 0.91 -15.21
N VAL A 188 -15.26 1.26 -13.94
CA VAL A 188 -16.52 1.40 -13.20
C VAL A 188 -17.27 2.63 -13.68
N SER A 189 -18.58 2.52 -13.87
CA SER A 189 -19.42 3.66 -14.26
C SER A 189 -19.43 4.73 -13.17
N LYS A 190 -19.67 6.01 -13.53
CA LYS A 190 -19.77 7.08 -12.52
C LYS A 190 -20.89 6.83 -11.51
N ASP A 191 -21.97 6.18 -11.95
CA ASP A 191 -23.09 5.83 -11.11
C ASP A 191 -22.70 4.73 -10.12
N ASP A 192 -21.98 3.70 -10.56
CA ASP A 192 -21.50 2.61 -9.69
C ASP A 192 -20.32 3.01 -8.78
N TYR A 193 -19.52 4.00 -9.18
CA TYR A 193 -18.44 4.56 -8.35
C TYR A 193 -19.00 5.48 -7.25
N GLY A 194 -20.14 6.12 -7.55
CA GLY A 194 -20.75 7.21 -6.82
C GLY A 194 -19.96 8.53 -6.93
N GLU A 195 -20.18 9.43 -5.98
CA GLU A 195 -19.70 10.82 -6.05
C GLU A 195 -18.20 10.93 -6.39
N GLY A 196 -17.89 11.66 -7.47
CA GLY A 196 -16.52 11.94 -7.91
C GLY A 196 -15.98 11.05 -9.03
N GLY A 197 -16.52 9.85 -9.26
CA GLY A 197 -16.21 8.99 -10.43
C GLY A 197 -14.77 8.46 -10.56
N PHE A 198 -13.84 8.84 -9.67
CA PHE A 198 -12.47 8.33 -9.60
C PHE A 198 -11.88 8.59 -8.19
N SER A 199 -10.88 7.80 -7.80
CA SER A 199 -10.20 7.94 -6.51
C SER A 199 -9.01 8.87 -6.65
N LYS A 200 -8.77 9.70 -5.63
CA LYS A 200 -7.64 10.62 -5.60
C LYS A 200 -7.18 10.88 -4.17
N GLY A 201 -5.93 11.26 -4.02
CA GLY A 201 -5.40 11.65 -2.72
C GLY A 201 -4.06 12.34 -2.81
N PHE A 202 -3.59 12.83 -1.67
CA PHE A 202 -2.21 13.25 -1.51
C PHE A 202 -1.63 12.62 -0.25
N TYR A 203 -0.30 12.58 -0.19
CA TYR A 203 0.42 12.10 0.98
C TYR A 203 1.71 12.89 1.19
N ILE A 204 2.12 12.94 2.45
CA ILE A 204 3.38 13.50 2.91
C ILE A 204 4.07 12.38 3.69
N SER A 205 5.30 12.04 3.29
CA SER A 205 6.12 11.06 3.97
C SER A 205 7.36 11.73 4.54
N ILE A 206 7.53 11.60 5.85
CA ILE A 206 8.55 12.28 6.64
C ILE A 206 9.44 11.20 7.26
N PRO A 207 10.74 11.17 6.99
CA PRO A 207 11.61 10.15 7.55
C PRO A 207 11.86 10.40 9.05
N PHE A 208 11.89 9.32 9.85
CA PHE A 208 12.01 9.38 11.32
C PHE A 208 13.47 9.56 11.78
N ASP A 209 14.46 9.39 10.92
CA ASP A 209 15.85 9.78 11.16
C ASP A 209 15.97 11.28 11.50
N LEU A 210 15.07 12.13 11.00
CA LEU A 210 14.94 13.53 11.40
C LEU A 210 14.45 13.73 12.85
N MET A 211 13.87 12.70 13.47
CA MET A 211 13.19 12.78 14.77
C MET A 211 13.74 11.80 15.81
N THR A 212 14.79 11.04 15.49
CA THR A 212 15.35 10.00 16.38
C THR A 212 16.87 9.99 16.36
N ILE A 213 17.49 9.54 17.46
CA ILE A 213 18.94 9.61 17.70
C ILE A 213 19.70 8.45 17.03
N GLY A 214 18.99 7.44 16.48
CA GLY A 214 19.59 6.25 15.87
C GLY A 214 19.20 6.07 14.39
N PRO A 215 20.07 5.42 13.58
CA PRO A 215 19.76 5.16 12.18
C PRO A 215 18.52 4.27 12.08
N ASN A 216 17.42 4.82 11.56
CA ASN A 216 16.25 4.04 11.21
C ASN A 216 15.75 4.44 9.81
N ARG A 217 15.16 3.48 9.11
CA ARG A 217 14.54 3.69 7.79
C ARG A 217 13.04 3.93 7.91
N ASN A 218 12.55 4.22 9.11
CA ASN A 218 11.12 4.36 9.34
C ASN A 218 10.68 5.72 8.78
N ARG A 219 9.44 5.81 8.29
CA ARG A 219 8.83 7.08 7.86
C ARG A 219 7.45 7.25 8.49
N ALA A 220 7.14 8.45 8.93
CA ALA A 220 5.78 8.87 9.21
C ALA A 220 5.09 9.17 7.88
N VAL A 221 3.84 8.72 7.71
CA VAL A 221 3.05 9.01 6.51
C VAL A 221 1.75 9.68 6.96
N VAL A 222 1.52 10.88 6.42
CA VAL A 222 0.25 11.58 6.53
C VAL A 222 -0.40 11.53 5.16
N SER A 223 -1.59 10.96 5.06
CA SER A 223 -2.32 10.85 3.78
C SER A 223 -3.73 11.39 3.92
N TRP A 224 -4.23 12.02 2.85
CA TRP A 224 -5.61 12.45 2.76
C TRP A 224 -6.24 11.98 1.44
N THR A 225 -7.40 11.36 1.58
CA THR A 225 -8.22 10.85 0.48
C THR A 225 -9.64 11.39 0.71
N PRO A 226 -10.10 12.38 -0.09
CA PRO A 226 -11.34 13.11 0.16
C PRO A 226 -12.58 12.20 0.25
N LEU A 227 -12.61 11.16 -0.58
CA LEU A 227 -13.68 10.17 -0.63
C LEU A 227 -13.03 8.80 -0.78
N THR A 228 -13.06 7.99 0.28
CA THR A 228 -12.59 6.60 0.21
C THR A 228 -13.72 5.75 -0.35
N ARG A 229 -13.67 5.50 -1.67
CA ARG A 229 -14.58 4.58 -2.38
C ARG A 229 -13.90 3.24 -2.62
N ASP A 230 -14.69 2.23 -2.97
CA ASP A 230 -14.21 0.85 -3.14
C ASP A 230 -13.53 0.59 -4.50
N GLY A 231 -13.85 1.38 -5.54
CA GLY A 231 -13.20 1.27 -6.85
C GLY A 231 -11.81 1.90 -6.88
N GLY A 232 -10.90 1.40 -7.70
CA GLY A 232 -9.54 1.93 -7.82
C GLY A 232 -8.64 1.64 -6.60
N GLN A 233 -9.01 0.67 -5.75
CA GLN A 233 -8.28 0.35 -4.53
C GLN A 233 -7.23 -0.73 -4.77
N MET A 234 -5.96 -0.38 -4.58
CA MET A 234 -4.85 -1.33 -4.66
C MET A 234 -4.68 -2.10 -3.34
N LEU A 235 -4.10 -3.29 -3.42
CA LEU A 235 -3.61 -4.03 -2.25
C LEU A 235 -2.49 -3.24 -1.57
N SER A 236 -2.60 -3.03 -0.26
CA SER A 236 -1.54 -2.36 0.50
C SER A 236 -0.41 -3.34 0.81
N ARG A 237 0.62 -3.34 -0.05
CA ARG A 237 1.79 -4.23 0.09
C ARG A 237 2.87 -3.54 0.90
N LYS A 238 3.25 -4.15 2.05
CA LYS A 238 4.25 -3.59 2.96
C LYS A 238 5.65 -3.49 2.35
N TYR A 239 6.04 -4.49 1.56
CA TYR A 239 7.31 -4.52 0.83
C TYR A 239 7.03 -4.51 -0.67
N GLN A 240 7.65 -3.56 -1.36
CA GLN A 240 7.62 -3.42 -2.81
C GLN A 240 9.07 -3.29 -3.30
N LEU A 241 9.40 -3.88 -4.44
CA LEU A 241 10.80 -3.97 -4.90
C LEU A 241 11.37 -2.59 -5.28
N TYR A 242 10.55 -1.70 -5.84
CA TYR A 242 11.02 -0.39 -6.27
C TYR A 242 11.60 0.45 -5.11
N PRO A 243 10.87 0.71 -4.00
CA PRO A 243 11.43 1.43 -2.87
C PRO A 243 12.56 0.67 -2.17
N MET A 244 12.55 -0.66 -2.17
CA MET A 244 13.64 -1.46 -1.58
C MET A 244 14.95 -1.37 -2.37
N THR A 245 14.88 -1.13 -3.68
CA THR A 245 16.05 -0.93 -4.54
C THR A 245 16.45 0.54 -4.69
N ALA A 246 15.79 1.45 -3.96
CA ALA A 246 16.05 2.89 -4.04
C ALA A 246 17.43 3.31 -3.51
N GLU A 247 18.14 2.46 -2.76
CA GLU A 247 19.52 2.74 -2.32
C GLU A 247 20.53 2.78 -3.47
N ARG A 248 20.12 2.40 -4.69
CA ARG A 248 20.88 2.63 -5.92
C ARG A 248 20.83 4.08 -6.42
N GLU A 249 19.98 4.92 -5.85
CA GLU A 249 19.93 6.34 -6.19
C GLU A 249 21.06 7.06 -5.45
N VAL A 250 22.02 7.58 -6.23
CA VAL A 250 23.13 8.41 -5.71
C VAL A 250 22.53 9.57 -4.90
N PRO A 251 23.02 9.86 -3.69
CA PRO A 251 22.64 11.07 -2.97
C PRO A 251 22.93 12.29 -3.86
N VAL A 252 21.91 13.12 -4.08
CA VAL A 252 22.10 14.40 -4.77
C VAL A 252 22.91 15.29 -3.83
N GLY A 253 24.18 15.56 -4.20
CA GLY A 253 25.03 16.55 -3.52
C GLY A 253 26.41 16.06 -3.05
N GLN A 254 27.28 15.67 -3.98
CA GLN A 254 28.74 15.89 -3.82
C GLN A 254 29.18 16.96 -4.81
#